data_AF-A0A5R2NU90-F1
#
_entry.id   AF-A0A5R2NU90-F1
#
_cell.length_a   1.000
_cell.length_b   1.000
_cell.length_c   1.000
_cell.angle_alpha   90.00
_cell.angle_beta   90.00
_cell.angle_gamma   90.00
#
_symmetry.space_group_name_H-M   'P 1'
#
loop_
_entity.id
_entity.type
_entity.pdbx_description
1 polymer ?
#
loop_
_entity_poly.entity_id
_entity_poly.type
_entity_poly.pdbx_seq_one_letter_code
_entity_poly.pdbx_strand_id
1 'polypeptide(L)'
;MIPLRIKVEANTDQPFVVRLRSFEADAWEQRTEQLNPFDAALEHVGPEGADYVGEAGPIRILGIDPSEVDGDVLLVNPRRGTADRLVRSSSQDNTLLVTERCDQVCLMCSQPPKKHHLDLFSYFETAALLAPEGATIGISGGEPTLFKVQLFDFLRRVLDARPDLSFHVLTNGQHFDLDDRDAMSRIDLARVVWGIPLYSRDPAVHDEIVGKAGAHEQLLENLALMCRLGAQVELRTVLMRPNSDGLPQLARFIASTLPFIRTWAIMQMENIGFGRMNWKALFHDSSQGFDVVGRSIDYVRSRGIATWMYNFPLCTVPEPYRHLAPATISDWKRAYREECGGCSLKARCGGFFEWHPANHGYSNLGAIQ
;
A
#
# COMPACT_ATOMS: atom_id res chain seq x y z
N MET A 1 15.89 -9.90 -3.18
CA MET A 1 14.91 -8.86 -2.78
C MET A 1 14.89 -7.81 -3.87
N ILE A 2 13.71 -7.36 -4.30
CA ILE A 2 13.58 -6.37 -5.36
C ILE A 2 14.14 -5.03 -4.83
N PRO A 3 15.15 -4.42 -5.47
CA PRO A 3 15.75 -3.19 -4.97
C PRO A 3 14.82 -2.01 -5.26
N LEU A 4 14.20 -1.43 -4.23
CA LEU A 4 13.39 -0.21 -4.34
C LEU A 4 14.22 1.08 -4.33
N ARG A 5 15.45 0.99 -3.82
CA ARG A 5 16.45 2.05 -3.91
C ARG A 5 17.66 1.51 -4.66
N ILE A 6 18.09 2.24 -5.66
CA ILE A 6 19.16 1.83 -6.58
C ILE A 6 20.28 2.86 -6.56
N LYS A 7 21.51 2.42 -6.87
CA LYS A 7 22.67 3.31 -6.96
C LYS A 7 22.70 3.97 -8.33
N VAL A 8 22.95 5.28 -8.35
CA VAL A 8 22.99 6.07 -9.59
C VAL A 8 24.09 7.12 -9.54
N GLU A 9 24.58 7.52 -10.70
CA GLU A 9 25.44 8.67 -10.89
C GLU A 9 24.73 9.65 -11.83
N ALA A 10 24.68 10.94 -11.46
CA ALA A 10 24.05 11.98 -12.27
C ALA A 10 24.79 13.31 -12.09
N ASN A 11 24.95 14.06 -13.18
CA ASN A 11 25.71 15.33 -13.21
C ASN A 11 24.85 16.57 -12.88
N THR A 12 23.93 16.44 -11.93
CA THR A 12 23.04 17.51 -11.47
C THR A 12 23.02 17.60 -9.95
N ASP A 13 22.71 18.76 -9.39
CA ASP A 13 22.72 18.98 -7.93
C ASP A 13 21.34 18.84 -7.27
N GLN A 14 20.27 18.87 -8.07
CA GLN A 14 18.88 18.88 -7.59
C GLN A 14 18.21 17.53 -7.82
N PRO A 15 17.34 17.06 -6.91
CA PRO A 15 16.50 15.90 -7.16
C PRO A 15 15.57 16.11 -8.36
N PHE A 16 15.31 15.06 -9.12
CA PHE A 16 14.41 15.10 -10.27
C PHE A 16 13.77 13.73 -10.50
N VAL A 17 12.67 13.72 -11.25
CA VAL A 17 11.96 12.51 -11.65
C VAL A 17 12.33 12.16 -13.09
N VAL A 18 12.55 10.87 -13.35
CA VAL A 18 12.86 10.37 -14.69
C VAL A 18 12.23 9.00 -14.90
N ARG A 19 11.72 8.72 -16.09
CA ARG A 19 11.31 7.39 -16.53
C ARG A 19 12.38 6.80 -17.44
N LEU A 20 12.88 5.62 -17.11
CA LEU A 20 13.88 4.94 -17.92
C LEU A 20 13.22 4.29 -19.14
N ARG A 21 13.91 4.32 -20.28
CA ARG A 21 13.47 3.69 -21.52
C ARG A 21 14.63 2.95 -22.18
N SER A 22 14.59 1.61 -22.19
CA SER A 22 15.60 0.76 -22.83
C SER A 22 15.33 0.56 -24.33
N PHE A 23 14.07 0.62 -24.76
CA PHE A 23 13.61 0.37 -26.14
C PHE A 23 14.02 -1.00 -26.70
N GLU A 24 14.36 -1.98 -25.85
CA GLU A 24 14.83 -3.30 -26.29
C GLU A 24 13.75 -4.11 -27.03
N ALA A 25 12.47 -3.80 -26.81
CA ALA A 25 11.33 -4.44 -27.47
C ALA A 25 10.86 -3.73 -28.77
N ASP A 26 11.35 -2.52 -29.04
CA ASP A 26 10.88 -1.68 -30.15
C ASP A 26 11.90 -1.72 -31.30
N ALA A 27 11.43 -1.88 -32.54
CA ALA A 27 12.29 -1.75 -33.72
C ALA A 27 12.95 -0.36 -33.71
N TRP A 28 14.22 -0.28 -34.09
CA TRP A 28 15.05 0.93 -34.07
C TRP A 28 14.38 2.17 -34.72
N GLU A 29 13.41 1.95 -35.61
CA GLU A 29 12.61 2.96 -36.31
C GLU A 29 11.53 3.65 -35.45
N GLN A 30 11.11 3.07 -34.30
CA GLN A 30 10.09 3.65 -33.40
C GLN A 30 10.65 4.58 -32.31
N ARG A 31 11.96 4.87 -32.29
CA ARG A 31 12.60 5.87 -31.42
C ARG A 31 12.07 7.32 -31.61
N THR A 32 11.12 7.53 -32.50
CA THR A 32 10.62 8.82 -32.98
C THR A 32 9.24 9.21 -32.48
N GLU A 33 8.61 8.43 -31.59
CA GLU A 33 7.59 9.03 -30.71
C GLU A 33 8.27 10.10 -29.86
N GLN A 34 7.64 11.29 -29.76
CA GLN A 34 8.18 12.38 -28.94
C GLN A 34 8.34 11.87 -27.51
N LEU A 35 9.59 11.60 -27.13
CA LEU A 35 9.96 11.26 -25.76
C LEU A 35 9.35 12.30 -24.84
N ASN A 36 8.75 11.84 -23.75
CA ASN A 36 8.31 12.74 -22.72
C ASN A 36 9.55 13.50 -22.18
N PRO A 37 9.45 14.78 -21.81
CA PRO A 37 10.56 15.51 -21.18
C PRO A 37 11.20 14.81 -19.97
N PHE A 38 10.45 13.93 -19.31
CA PHE A 38 10.92 13.13 -18.19
C PHE A 38 11.44 11.74 -18.60
N ASP A 39 11.49 11.39 -19.87
CA ASP A 39 12.08 10.13 -20.34
C ASP A 39 13.61 10.26 -20.46
N ALA A 40 14.32 9.20 -20.06
CA ALA A 40 15.74 9.03 -20.37
C ALA A 40 15.95 7.73 -21.15
N ALA A 41 16.53 7.86 -22.34
CA ALA A 41 16.77 6.76 -23.26
C ALA A 41 18.11 6.09 -22.94
N LEU A 42 18.13 4.76 -22.97
CA LEU A 42 19.34 3.96 -22.86
C LEU A 42 20.26 4.24 -24.05
N GLU A 43 21.49 4.67 -23.77
CA GLU A 43 22.52 4.90 -24.80
C GLU A 43 23.55 3.77 -24.83
N HIS A 44 24.00 3.32 -23.66
CA HIS A 44 25.12 2.39 -23.56
C HIS A 44 24.99 1.47 -22.34
N VAL A 45 25.30 0.19 -22.53
CA VAL A 45 25.34 -0.81 -21.45
C VAL A 45 26.79 -1.22 -21.24
N GLY A 46 27.31 -0.93 -20.03
CA GLY A 46 28.64 -1.33 -19.59
C GLY A 46 28.60 -2.48 -18.59
N PRO A 47 29.78 -3.01 -18.21
CA PRO A 47 29.89 -4.16 -17.30
C PRO A 47 29.39 -3.89 -15.87
N GLU A 48 29.36 -2.63 -15.42
CA GLU A 48 28.98 -2.24 -14.05
C GLU A 48 27.69 -1.43 -13.98
N GLY A 49 27.06 -1.13 -15.13
CA GLY A 49 25.87 -0.30 -15.19
C GLY A 49 25.53 0.17 -16.60
N ALA A 50 24.44 0.92 -16.70
CA ALA A 50 23.89 1.41 -17.95
C ALA A 50 23.72 2.94 -17.93
N ASP A 51 24.09 3.55 -19.04
CA ASP A 51 24.08 4.99 -19.25
C ASP A 51 22.80 5.40 -20.00
N TYR A 52 22.06 6.33 -19.42
CA TYR A 52 20.82 6.89 -19.95
C TYR A 52 20.98 8.39 -20.17
N VAL A 53 20.32 8.93 -21.20
CA VAL A 53 20.32 10.36 -21.50
C VAL A 53 18.89 10.85 -21.67
N GLY A 54 18.55 11.92 -20.94
CA GLY A 54 17.28 12.64 -21.04
C GLY A 54 17.49 14.14 -20.84
N GLU A 55 16.40 14.91 -20.76
CA GLU A 55 16.50 16.38 -20.62
C GLU A 55 17.20 16.83 -19.33
N ALA A 56 17.10 16.03 -18.25
CA ALA A 56 17.78 16.29 -16.99
C ALA A 56 19.31 16.04 -17.05
N GLY A 57 19.83 15.55 -18.18
CA GLY A 57 21.23 15.21 -18.39
C GLY A 57 21.51 13.70 -18.32
N PRO A 58 22.79 13.30 -18.39
CA PRO A 58 23.20 11.91 -18.35
C PRO A 58 23.04 11.32 -16.94
N ILE A 59 22.59 10.08 -16.88
CA ILE A 59 22.36 9.31 -15.65
C ILE A 59 22.90 7.89 -15.87
N ARG A 60 23.71 7.41 -14.94
CA ARG A 60 24.21 6.04 -14.93
C ARG A 60 23.51 5.24 -13.84
N ILE A 61 22.89 4.12 -14.20
CA ILE A 61 22.26 3.17 -13.27
C ILE A 61 23.23 2.02 -13.00
N LEU A 62 23.50 1.72 -11.73
CA LEU A 62 24.52 0.76 -11.34
C LEU A 62 23.93 -0.56 -10.81
N GLY A 63 24.50 -1.68 -11.26
CA GLY A 63 24.24 -3.01 -10.69
C GLY A 63 22.84 -3.59 -10.92
N ILE A 64 22.10 -3.09 -11.92
CA ILE A 64 20.79 -3.60 -12.32
C ILE A 64 20.74 -3.67 -13.84
N ASP A 65 20.21 -4.77 -14.37
CA ASP A 65 20.02 -4.96 -15.81
C ASP A 65 18.99 -3.94 -16.35
N PRO A 66 19.27 -3.23 -17.46
CA PRO A 66 18.34 -2.29 -18.07
C PRO A 66 16.94 -2.85 -18.33
N SER A 67 16.84 -4.13 -18.69
CA SER A 67 15.56 -4.80 -18.94
C SER A 67 14.67 -4.92 -17.69
N GLU A 68 15.27 -4.90 -16.49
CA GLU A 68 14.54 -4.97 -15.21
C GLU A 68 13.96 -3.62 -14.75
N VAL A 69 14.37 -2.53 -15.39
CA VAL A 69 14.01 -1.15 -15.03
C VAL A 69 13.44 -0.35 -16.20
N ASP A 70 13.21 -0.99 -17.34
CA ASP A 70 12.54 -0.33 -18.48
C ASP A 70 11.13 0.13 -18.10
N GLY A 71 10.82 1.39 -18.40
CA GLY A 71 9.57 2.05 -18.03
C GLY A 71 9.45 2.42 -16.54
N ASP A 72 10.42 2.08 -15.69
CA ASP A 72 10.39 2.48 -14.28
C ASP A 72 10.56 3.99 -14.14
N VAL A 73 9.82 4.56 -13.19
CA VAL A 73 9.91 5.97 -12.82
C VAL A 73 10.66 6.12 -11.52
N LEU A 74 11.74 6.89 -11.57
CA LEU A 74 12.70 7.08 -10.50
C LEU A 74 12.62 8.50 -9.94
N LEU A 75 12.76 8.66 -8.63
CA LEU A 75 13.16 9.90 -8.00
C LEU A 75 14.66 9.86 -7.72
N VAL A 76 15.43 10.54 -8.54
CA VAL A 76 16.89 10.60 -8.46
C VAL A 76 17.29 11.61 -7.40
N ASN A 77 18.18 11.21 -6.49
CA ASN A 77 18.85 12.10 -5.55
C ASN A 77 20.36 12.08 -5.83
N PRO A 78 20.86 13.01 -6.67
CA PRO A 78 22.25 13.00 -7.11
C PRO A 78 23.24 13.14 -5.94
N ARG A 79 22.92 14.01 -4.96
CA ARG A 79 23.77 14.23 -3.78
C ARG A 79 23.97 12.98 -2.93
N ARG A 80 23.02 12.04 -2.98
CA ARG A 80 23.11 10.76 -2.27
C ARG A 80 23.68 9.63 -3.15
N GLY A 81 23.82 9.85 -4.46
CA GLY A 81 24.18 8.79 -5.41
C GLY A 81 23.15 7.66 -5.46
N THR A 82 21.87 7.97 -5.20
CA THR A 82 20.79 6.99 -5.15
C THR A 82 19.52 7.50 -5.81
N ALA A 83 18.73 6.58 -6.37
CA ALA A 83 17.37 6.85 -6.81
C ALA A 83 16.38 5.92 -6.12
N ASP A 84 15.22 6.46 -5.76
CA ASP A 84 14.08 5.68 -5.27
C ASP A 84 13.19 5.32 -6.48
N ARG A 85 12.88 4.03 -6.66
CA ARG A 85 11.93 3.55 -7.68
C ARG A 85 10.51 3.85 -7.21
N LEU A 86 9.94 4.96 -7.68
CA LEU A 86 8.59 5.41 -7.28
C LEU A 86 7.49 4.59 -7.95
N VAL A 87 7.66 4.31 -9.25
CA VAL A 87 6.74 3.47 -10.02
C VAL A 87 7.54 2.44 -10.77
N ARG A 88 7.24 1.17 -10.53
CA ARG A 88 7.78 0.03 -11.28
C ARG A 88 6.80 -0.34 -12.38
N SER A 89 7.24 -0.29 -13.63
CA SER A 89 6.39 -0.54 -14.81
C SER A 89 5.80 -1.95 -14.82
N SER A 90 6.60 -2.91 -14.38
CA SER A 90 6.29 -4.35 -14.34
C SER A 90 5.54 -4.79 -13.08
N SER A 91 5.21 -3.86 -12.17
CA SER A 91 4.54 -4.17 -10.90
C SER A 91 3.17 -3.53 -10.81
N GLN A 92 2.23 -4.26 -10.19
CA GLN A 92 0.94 -3.71 -9.75
C GLN A 92 1.03 -3.08 -8.35
N ASP A 93 2.14 -3.29 -7.63
CA ASP A 93 2.35 -2.88 -6.24
C ASP A 93 3.14 -1.55 -6.16
N ASN A 94 2.59 -0.48 -6.71
CA ASN A 94 3.20 0.85 -6.66
C ASN A 94 2.58 1.70 -5.55
N THR A 95 3.38 2.17 -4.59
CA THR A 95 2.88 2.99 -3.48
C THR A 95 3.82 4.15 -3.19
N LEU A 96 3.28 5.36 -3.16
CA LEU A 96 4.00 6.59 -2.85
C LEU A 96 3.88 6.89 -1.35
N LEU A 97 5.03 7.02 -0.68
CA LEU A 97 5.11 7.36 0.73
C LEU A 97 5.12 8.89 0.89
N VAL A 98 3.96 9.49 1.15
CA VAL A 98 3.80 10.96 1.12
C VAL A 98 4.23 11.66 2.39
N THR A 99 4.26 10.96 3.52
CA THR A 99 4.71 11.52 4.79
C THR A 99 5.06 10.41 5.78
N GLU A 100 5.94 10.70 6.74
CA GLU A 100 6.18 9.84 7.89
C GLU A 100 5.61 10.45 9.19
N ARG A 101 5.00 11.64 9.12
CA ARG A 101 4.27 12.22 10.24
C ARG A 101 2.93 11.52 10.39
N CYS A 102 2.57 11.20 11.63
CA CYS A 102 1.27 10.66 12.01
C CYS A 102 0.88 11.27 13.37
N ASP A 103 -0.40 11.40 13.63
CA ASP A 103 -0.98 11.86 14.89
C ASP A 103 -1.56 10.71 15.74
N GLN A 104 -1.33 9.46 15.31
CA GLN A 104 -1.61 8.23 16.06
C GLN A 104 -0.31 7.47 16.33
N VAL A 105 -0.31 6.63 17.37
CA VAL A 105 0.84 5.83 17.80
C VAL A 105 0.40 4.38 17.96
N CYS A 106 -0.08 3.80 16.85
CA CYS A 106 -0.71 2.48 16.89
C CYS A 106 0.23 1.40 17.41
N LEU A 107 -0.27 0.52 18.28
CA LEU A 107 0.53 -0.50 18.98
C LEU A 107 1.29 -1.44 18.02
N MET A 108 0.75 -1.66 16.83
CA MET A 108 1.27 -2.53 15.77
C MET A 108 1.88 -1.78 14.58
N CYS A 109 2.09 -0.46 14.69
CA CYS A 109 2.52 0.36 13.56
C CYS A 109 3.81 -0.17 12.93
N SER A 110 3.76 -0.51 11.63
CA SER A 110 4.92 -0.98 10.87
C SER A 110 5.89 0.16 10.53
N GLN A 111 5.41 1.40 10.51
CA GLN A 111 6.18 2.60 10.26
C GLN A 111 5.96 3.64 11.38
N PRO A 112 6.61 3.47 12.55
CA PRO A 112 6.47 4.39 13.66
C PRO A 112 6.62 5.87 13.25
N PRO A 113 5.78 6.78 13.80
CA PRO A 113 5.73 8.17 13.33
C PRO A 113 7.06 8.90 13.50
N LYS A 114 7.42 9.72 12.52
CA LYS A 114 8.56 10.65 12.59
C LYS A 114 8.07 12.10 12.68
N LYS A 115 8.94 12.98 13.18
CA LYS A 115 8.61 14.41 13.37
C LYS A 115 8.65 15.22 12.08
N HIS A 116 9.48 14.82 11.12
CA HIS A 116 9.75 15.59 9.92
C HIS A 116 8.85 15.16 8.76
N HIS A 117 8.33 16.13 8.03
CA HIS A 117 7.69 15.93 6.73
C HIS A 117 8.53 16.65 5.68
N LEU A 118 8.83 15.95 4.59
CA LEU A 118 9.39 16.52 3.38
C LEU A 118 8.30 16.46 2.32
N ASP A 119 7.91 17.62 1.80
CA ASP A 119 6.91 17.70 0.76
C ASP A 119 7.54 17.25 -0.57
N LEU A 120 7.05 16.12 -1.09
CA LEU A 120 7.47 15.53 -2.36
C LEU A 120 6.30 15.41 -3.34
N PHE A 121 5.16 16.05 -3.08
CA PHE A 121 3.95 15.89 -3.89
C PHE A 121 4.16 16.26 -5.36
N SER A 122 4.99 17.27 -5.66
CA SER A 122 5.31 17.63 -7.05
C SER A 122 6.05 16.51 -7.79
N TYR A 123 6.98 15.83 -7.13
CA TYR A 123 7.69 14.69 -7.73
C TYR A 123 6.77 13.48 -7.88
N PHE A 124 5.91 13.25 -6.89
CA PHE A 124 4.90 12.20 -6.94
C PHE A 124 3.88 12.42 -8.05
N GLU A 125 3.49 13.68 -8.33
CA GLU A 125 2.62 14.04 -9.44
C GLU A 125 3.25 13.68 -10.78
N THR A 126 4.49 14.11 -11.01
CA THR A 126 5.25 13.70 -12.20
C THR A 126 5.34 12.18 -12.31
N ALA A 127 5.64 11.49 -11.22
CA ALA A 127 5.77 10.04 -11.23
C ALA A 127 4.45 9.33 -11.57
N ALA A 128 3.33 9.81 -11.03
CA ALA A 128 2.01 9.27 -11.32
C ALA A 128 1.60 9.52 -12.77
N LEU A 129 1.90 10.69 -13.33
CA LEU A 129 1.63 11.01 -14.74
C LEU A 129 2.41 10.11 -15.71
N LEU A 130 3.56 9.59 -15.29
CA LEU A 130 4.41 8.69 -16.08
C LEU A 130 4.09 7.20 -15.85
N ALA A 131 3.18 6.88 -14.92
CA ALA A 131 2.83 5.51 -14.57
C ALA A 131 2.20 4.75 -15.75
N PRO A 132 2.29 3.40 -15.78
CA PRO A 132 1.67 2.58 -16.80
C PRO A 132 0.18 2.85 -16.99
N GLU A 133 -0.34 2.57 -18.18
CA GLU A 133 -1.77 2.69 -18.48
C GLU A 133 -2.61 1.83 -17.54
N GLY A 134 -3.70 2.38 -17.02
CA GLY A 134 -4.64 1.66 -16.15
C GLY A 134 -4.11 1.34 -14.76
N ALA A 135 -2.96 1.89 -14.35
CA ALA A 135 -2.37 1.59 -13.06
C ALA A 135 -3.23 2.08 -11.87
N THR A 136 -3.22 1.30 -10.79
CA THR A 136 -3.68 1.74 -9.47
C THR A 136 -2.47 2.14 -8.62
N ILE A 137 -2.43 3.38 -8.14
CA ILE A 137 -1.32 3.89 -7.34
C ILE A 137 -1.74 3.97 -5.87
N GLY A 138 -0.96 3.32 -5.00
CA GLY A 138 -1.12 3.44 -3.56
C GLY A 138 -0.59 4.79 -3.05
N ILE A 139 -1.31 5.43 -2.14
CA ILE A 139 -0.81 6.53 -1.31
C ILE A 139 -0.74 6.03 0.12
N SER A 140 0.43 6.12 0.74
CA SER A 140 0.67 5.66 2.10
C SER A 140 1.56 6.65 2.85
N GLY A 141 1.72 6.43 4.15
CA GLY A 141 2.51 7.27 5.02
C GLY A 141 2.22 7.01 6.49
N GLY A 142 2.64 7.95 7.32
CA GLY A 142 2.11 8.09 8.68
C GLY A 142 0.62 8.43 8.64
N GLU A 143 0.28 9.69 8.35
CA GLU A 143 -1.09 10.11 8.06
C GLU A 143 -1.13 11.12 6.89
N PRO A 144 -1.51 10.69 5.68
CA PRO A 144 -1.60 11.57 4.50
C PRO A 144 -2.56 12.76 4.67
N THR A 145 -3.67 12.61 5.39
CA THR A 145 -4.68 13.68 5.52
C THR A 145 -4.26 14.82 6.44
N LEU A 146 -3.13 14.69 7.16
CA LEU A 146 -2.44 15.85 7.77
C LEU A 146 -2.00 16.90 6.73
N PHE A 147 -1.87 16.49 5.46
CA PHE A 147 -1.49 17.32 4.32
C PHE A 147 -2.59 17.31 3.25
N LYS A 148 -3.86 17.33 3.69
CA LYS A 148 -5.04 17.12 2.83
C LYS A 148 -5.13 18.08 1.64
N VAL A 149 -4.70 19.33 1.78
CA VAL A 149 -4.70 20.29 0.66
C VAL A 149 -3.81 19.78 -0.48
N GLN A 150 -2.55 19.45 -0.17
CA GLN A 150 -1.63 18.89 -1.16
C GLN A 150 -2.12 17.55 -1.71
N LEU A 151 -2.65 16.68 -0.85
CA LEU A 151 -3.18 15.38 -1.26
C LEU A 151 -4.36 15.52 -2.24
N PHE A 152 -5.34 16.37 -1.93
CA PHE A 152 -6.52 16.57 -2.76
C PHE A 152 -6.16 17.24 -4.08
N ASP A 153 -5.27 18.24 -4.07
CA ASP A 153 -4.79 18.88 -5.29
C ASP A 153 -3.96 17.94 -6.17
N PHE A 154 -3.17 17.05 -5.57
CA PHE A 154 -2.45 16.00 -6.27
C PHE A 154 -3.43 15.01 -6.92
N LEU A 155 -4.38 14.46 -6.15
CA LEU A 155 -5.37 13.50 -6.65
C LEU A 155 -6.17 14.09 -7.80
N ARG A 156 -6.67 15.32 -7.63
CA ARG A 156 -7.42 16.03 -8.67
C ARG A 156 -6.58 16.19 -9.94
N ARG A 157 -5.38 16.77 -9.85
CA ARG A 157 -4.56 17.05 -11.03
C ARG A 157 -4.16 15.79 -11.79
N VAL A 158 -3.80 14.71 -11.09
CA VAL A 158 -3.47 13.45 -11.75
C VAL A 158 -4.71 12.84 -12.38
N LEU A 159 -5.84 12.76 -11.68
CA LEU A 159 -7.05 12.14 -12.21
C LEU A 159 -7.70 12.93 -13.36
N ASP A 160 -7.53 14.26 -13.39
CA ASP A 160 -7.91 15.13 -14.51
C ASP A 160 -7.05 14.84 -15.76
N ALA A 161 -5.74 14.67 -15.58
CA ALA A 161 -4.80 14.45 -16.68
C ALA A 161 -4.74 12.98 -17.15
N ARG A 162 -5.03 12.04 -16.26
CA ARG A 162 -4.95 10.59 -16.49
C ARG A 162 -6.27 9.93 -16.09
N PRO A 163 -7.27 9.92 -16.99
CA PRO A 163 -8.59 9.33 -16.72
C PRO A 163 -8.53 7.80 -16.52
N ASP A 164 -7.46 7.14 -16.97
CA ASP A 164 -7.23 5.71 -16.85
C ASP A 164 -6.66 5.29 -15.48
N LEU A 165 -6.09 6.22 -14.72
CA LEU A 165 -5.49 5.92 -13.42
C LEU A 165 -6.51 5.91 -12.29
N SER A 166 -6.20 5.14 -11.24
CA SER A 166 -6.94 5.11 -9.99
C SER A 166 -6.00 5.12 -8.78
N PHE A 167 -6.54 5.44 -7.59
CA PHE A 167 -5.77 5.52 -6.36
C PHE A 167 -6.35 4.66 -5.24
N HIS A 168 -5.44 4.14 -4.41
CA HIS A 168 -5.78 3.56 -3.11
C HIS A 168 -5.05 4.32 -2.01
N VAL A 169 -5.78 5.11 -1.22
CA VAL A 169 -5.23 6.02 -0.21
C VAL A 169 -5.40 5.42 1.17
N LEU A 170 -4.28 5.13 1.85
CA LEU A 170 -4.27 4.69 3.24
C LEU A 170 -4.28 5.90 4.18
N THR A 171 -5.31 6.01 5.02
CA THR A 171 -5.48 7.08 6.01
C THR A 171 -6.12 6.53 7.27
N ASN A 172 -5.80 7.11 8.43
CA ASN A 172 -6.44 6.86 9.71
C ASN A 172 -7.86 7.44 9.81
N GLY A 173 -8.30 8.21 8.80
CA GLY A 173 -9.67 8.73 8.71
C GLY A 173 -9.98 9.86 9.70
N GLN A 174 -8.99 10.49 10.32
CA GLN A 174 -9.20 11.43 11.44
C GLN A 174 -9.41 12.89 11.01
N HIS A 175 -8.99 13.29 9.81
CA HIS A 175 -8.90 14.71 9.42
C HIS A 175 -9.85 15.13 8.31
N PHE A 176 -11.00 14.47 8.21
CA PHE A 176 -12.08 14.88 7.31
C PHE A 176 -13.06 15.81 8.04
N ASP A 177 -13.44 16.91 7.41
CA ASP A 177 -14.43 17.84 7.94
C ASP A 177 -15.34 18.40 6.82
N LEU A 178 -16.37 19.15 7.21
CA LEU A 178 -17.35 19.67 6.24
C LEU A 178 -16.75 20.62 5.20
N ASP A 179 -15.64 21.28 5.51
CA ASP A 179 -14.97 22.23 4.61
C ASP A 179 -14.25 21.49 3.47
N ASP A 180 -13.97 20.19 3.64
CA ASP A 180 -13.39 19.34 2.60
C ASP A 180 -14.36 19.04 1.45
N ARG A 181 -15.66 19.28 1.62
CA ARG A 181 -16.70 18.95 0.63
C ARG A 181 -16.36 19.49 -0.76
N ASP A 182 -16.00 20.76 -0.85
CA ASP A 182 -15.74 21.41 -2.13
C ASP A 182 -14.49 20.84 -2.79
N ALA A 183 -13.43 20.60 -2.01
CA ALA A 183 -12.19 20.01 -2.52
C ALA A 183 -12.42 18.57 -3.00
N MET A 184 -13.11 17.74 -2.21
CA MET A 184 -13.41 16.36 -2.56
C MET A 184 -14.38 16.24 -3.74
N SER A 185 -15.32 17.19 -3.90
CA SER A 185 -16.25 17.21 -5.05
C SER A 185 -15.55 17.41 -6.40
N ARG A 186 -14.32 17.95 -6.39
CA ARG A 186 -13.49 18.13 -7.59
C ARG A 186 -12.65 16.91 -7.92
N ILE A 187 -12.66 15.89 -7.06
CA ILE A 187 -11.97 14.63 -7.28
C ILE A 187 -12.98 13.62 -7.83
N ASP A 188 -12.59 12.83 -8.82
CA ASP A 188 -13.36 11.66 -9.22
C ASP A 188 -13.27 10.55 -8.17
N LEU A 189 -14.12 10.65 -7.13
CA LEU A 189 -14.12 9.74 -5.99
C LEU A 189 -14.45 8.29 -6.36
N ALA A 190 -15.00 8.03 -7.56
CA ALA A 190 -15.22 6.66 -8.02
C ALA A 190 -13.89 5.93 -8.33
N ARG A 191 -12.82 6.69 -8.59
CA ARG A 191 -11.47 6.19 -8.87
C ARG A 191 -10.53 6.27 -7.67
N VAL A 192 -11.03 6.60 -6.48
CA VAL A 192 -10.23 6.67 -5.25
C VAL A 192 -10.86 5.80 -4.18
N VAL A 193 -10.14 4.74 -3.77
CA VAL A 193 -10.50 3.92 -2.62
C VAL A 193 -9.74 4.42 -1.40
N TRP A 194 -10.45 4.72 -0.32
CA TRP A 194 -9.89 5.14 0.96
C TRP A 194 -9.81 3.95 1.91
N GLY A 195 -8.59 3.48 2.16
CA GLY A 195 -8.30 2.42 3.12
C GLY A 195 -8.23 2.99 4.53
N ILE A 196 -9.25 2.69 5.35
CA ILE A 196 -9.46 3.31 6.66
C ILE A 196 -9.47 2.25 7.76
N PRO A 197 -8.63 2.37 8.80
CA PRO A 197 -8.59 1.39 9.87
C PRO A 197 -9.78 1.54 10.84
N LEU A 198 -10.43 0.43 11.17
CA LEU A 198 -11.38 0.34 12.28
C LEU A 198 -11.09 -0.95 13.06
N TYR A 199 -10.54 -0.81 14.27
CA TYR A 199 -10.03 -1.95 15.03
C TYR A 199 -11.01 -2.60 16.00
N SER A 200 -12.07 -1.90 16.42
CA SER A 200 -13.07 -2.42 17.35
C SER A 200 -14.35 -1.59 17.24
N ARG A 201 -15.49 -2.20 17.64
CA ARG A 201 -16.72 -1.46 17.93
C ARG A 201 -16.66 -0.76 19.29
N ASP A 202 -15.85 -1.28 20.21
CA ASP A 202 -15.63 -0.66 21.50
C ASP A 202 -14.65 0.52 21.34
N PRO A 203 -15.08 1.76 21.65
CA PRO A 203 -14.20 2.93 21.56
C PRO A 203 -12.95 2.79 22.41
N ALA A 204 -13.02 2.20 23.61
CA ALA A 204 -11.87 2.08 24.50
C ALA A 204 -10.80 1.18 23.89
N VAL A 205 -11.20 0.03 23.33
CA VAL A 205 -10.29 -0.90 22.66
C VAL A 205 -9.69 -0.26 21.40
N HIS A 206 -10.51 0.44 20.61
CA HIS A 206 -10.04 1.11 19.41
C HIS A 206 -8.98 2.17 19.74
N ASP A 207 -9.30 3.06 20.68
CA ASP A 207 -8.46 4.20 21.06
C ASP A 207 -7.16 3.76 21.72
N GLU A 208 -7.19 2.68 22.52
CA GLU A 208 -5.99 2.03 23.05
C GLU A 208 -5.08 1.52 21.92
N ILE A 209 -5.66 0.82 20.94
CA ILE A 209 -4.91 0.26 19.80
C ILE A 209 -4.20 1.36 18.99
N VAL A 210 -4.85 2.51 18.78
CA VAL A 210 -4.27 3.63 18.00
C VAL A 210 -3.48 4.63 18.85
N GLY A 211 -3.51 4.48 20.18
CA GLY A 211 -2.82 5.37 21.10
C GLY A 211 -3.37 6.81 21.11
N LYS A 212 -4.68 6.98 20.86
CA LYS A 212 -5.33 8.30 20.76
C LYS A 212 -6.77 8.24 21.28
N ALA A 213 -7.02 8.91 22.40
CA ALA A 213 -8.37 9.04 22.96
C ALA A 213 -9.29 9.86 22.04
N GLY A 214 -10.55 9.43 21.89
CA GLY A 214 -11.55 10.04 21.03
C GLY A 214 -11.40 9.65 19.54
N ALA A 215 -10.41 8.83 19.17
CA ALA A 215 -10.13 8.51 17.78
C ALA A 215 -11.27 7.72 17.12
N HIS A 216 -11.92 6.82 17.86
CA HIS A 216 -13.06 6.05 17.39
C HIS A 216 -14.27 6.95 17.10
N GLU A 217 -14.61 7.87 18.01
CA GLU A 217 -15.74 8.78 17.84
C GLU A 217 -15.54 9.67 16.62
N GLN A 218 -14.38 10.33 16.53
CA GLN A 218 -14.00 11.15 15.39
C GLN A 218 -14.05 10.35 14.07
N LEU A 219 -13.57 9.10 14.09
CA LEU A 219 -13.58 8.23 12.92
C LEU A 219 -15.01 7.95 12.43
N LEU A 220 -15.95 7.69 13.33
CA LEU A 220 -17.33 7.41 12.95
C LEU A 220 -18.02 8.64 12.35
N GLU A 221 -17.76 9.83 12.88
CA GLU A 221 -18.25 11.08 12.30
C GLU A 221 -17.71 11.31 10.88
N ASN A 222 -16.41 11.05 10.71
CA ASN A 222 -15.73 11.22 9.43
C ASN A 222 -16.18 10.17 8.41
N LEU A 223 -16.38 8.91 8.82
CA LEU A 223 -16.99 7.87 7.98
C LEU A 223 -18.40 8.27 7.52
N ALA A 224 -19.20 8.86 8.39
CA ALA A 224 -20.53 9.37 8.02
C ALA A 224 -20.45 10.53 7.02
N LEU A 225 -19.47 11.42 7.15
CA LEU A 225 -19.19 12.46 6.16
C LEU A 225 -18.76 11.87 4.81
N MET A 226 -17.80 10.95 4.81
CA MET A 226 -17.32 10.28 3.61
C MET A 226 -18.44 9.52 2.88
N CYS A 227 -19.34 8.88 3.63
CA CYS A 227 -20.57 8.30 3.08
C CYS A 227 -21.42 9.34 2.34
N ARG A 228 -21.66 10.52 2.95
CA ARG A 228 -22.46 11.59 2.32
C ARG A 228 -21.80 12.17 1.07
N LEU A 229 -20.47 12.10 0.99
CA LEU A 229 -19.68 12.55 -0.17
C LEU A 229 -19.56 11.47 -1.26
N GLY A 230 -20.04 10.24 -1.02
CA GLY A 230 -19.95 9.15 -1.98
C GLY A 230 -18.54 8.56 -2.13
N ALA A 231 -17.67 8.72 -1.12
CA ALA A 231 -16.33 8.17 -1.14
C ALA A 231 -16.35 6.63 -1.05
N GLN A 232 -15.47 5.97 -1.81
CA GLN A 232 -15.30 4.52 -1.74
C GLN A 232 -14.44 4.17 -0.52
N VAL A 233 -15.01 3.51 0.48
CA VAL A 233 -14.29 3.12 1.70
C VAL A 233 -13.95 1.63 1.70
N GLU A 234 -12.68 1.31 1.90
CA GLU A 234 -12.23 -0.01 2.35
C GLU A 234 -11.93 0.06 3.85
N LEU A 235 -12.72 -0.62 4.69
CA LEU A 235 -12.39 -0.74 6.11
C LEU A 235 -11.30 -1.78 6.29
N ARG A 236 -10.34 -1.49 7.16
CA ARG A 236 -9.18 -2.35 7.42
C ARG A 236 -9.11 -2.66 8.92
N THR A 237 -8.99 -3.94 9.26
CA THR A 237 -8.89 -4.39 10.65
C THR A 237 -7.71 -5.33 10.77
N VAL A 238 -6.62 -4.87 11.38
CA VAL A 238 -5.51 -5.77 11.75
C VAL A 238 -5.99 -6.63 12.92
N LEU A 239 -6.00 -7.94 12.73
CA LEU A 239 -6.40 -8.91 13.73
C LEU A 239 -5.30 -9.05 14.79
N MET A 240 -5.66 -8.81 16.04
CA MET A 240 -4.74 -8.81 17.18
C MET A 240 -5.45 -9.36 18.41
N ARG A 241 -4.68 -9.79 19.42
CA ARG A 241 -5.26 -10.29 20.68
C ARG A 241 -6.24 -9.31 21.35
N PRO A 242 -5.98 -7.99 21.40
CA PRO A 242 -6.92 -7.06 22.04
C PRO A 242 -8.27 -6.92 21.33
N ASN A 243 -8.36 -7.24 20.03
CA ASN A 243 -9.60 -7.08 19.26
C ASN A 243 -10.21 -8.38 18.74
N SER A 244 -9.52 -9.53 18.87
CA SER A 244 -10.00 -10.79 18.30
C SER A 244 -11.36 -11.18 18.86
N ASP A 245 -11.55 -11.10 20.18
CA ASP A 245 -12.80 -11.51 20.83
C ASP A 245 -13.98 -10.59 20.48
N GLY A 246 -13.68 -9.33 20.16
CA GLY A 246 -14.63 -8.30 19.73
C GLY A 246 -14.95 -8.30 18.22
N LEU A 247 -14.27 -9.13 17.43
CA LEU A 247 -14.41 -9.16 15.97
C LEU A 247 -15.85 -9.47 15.51
N PRO A 248 -16.63 -10.38 16.14
CA PRO A 248 -18.02 -10.62 15.75
C PRO A 248 -18.95 -9.43 16.04
N GLN A 249 -18.66 -8.65 17.08
CA GLN A 249 -19.38 -7.43 17.42
C GLN A 249 -19.05 -6.33 16.39
N LEU A 250 -17.79 -6.22 16.00
CA LEU A 250 -17.36 -5.34 14.91
C LEU A 250 -18.04 -5.72 13.59
N ALA A 251 -18.07 -7.01 13.25
CA ALA A 251 -18.77 -7.53 12.06
C ALA A 251 -20.25 -7.13 12.03
N ARG A 252 -20.95 -7.29 13.16
CA ARG A 252 -22.35 -6.86 13.30
C ARG A 252 -22.51 -5.35 13.15
N PHE A 253 -21.59 -4.58 13.72
CA PHE A 253 -21.61 -3.13 13.59
C PHE A 253 -21.39 -2.67 12.15
N ILE A 254 -20.38 -3.21 11.47
CA ILE A 254 -20.11 -2.90 10.06
C ILE A 254 -21.34 -3.17 9.20
N ALA A 255 -21.91 -4.37 9.32
CA ALA A 255 -23.07 -4.79 8.55
C ALA A 255 -24.35 -3.97 8.81
N SER A 256 -24.50 -3.36 9.98
CA SER A 256 -25.71 -2.62 10.36
C SER A 256 -25.57 -1.10 10.27
N THR A 257 -24.37 -0.58 10.51
CA THR A 257 -24.11 0.86 10.69
C THR A 257 -23.24 1.43 9.57
N LEU A 258 -22.35 0.60 8.99
CA LEU A 258 -21.45 1.00 7.91
C LEU A 258 -21.70 0.22 6.61
N PRO A 259 -22.95 -0.08 6.19
CA PRO A 259 -23.20 -0.91 5.02
C PRO A 259 -22.81 -0.24 3.69
N PHE A 260 -22.47 1.06 3.72
CA PHE A 260 -22.03 1.82 2.55
C PHE A 260 -20.59 1.55 2.14
N ILE A 261 -19.79 0.88 2.98
CA ILE A 261 -18.40 0.58 2.65
C ILE A 261 -18.35 -0.37 1.45
N ARG A 262 -17.31 -0.24 0.64
CA ARG A 262 -17.08 -1.11 -0.51
C ARG A 262 -16.62 -2.50 -0.06
N THR A 263 -15.70 -2.53 0.90
CA THR A 263 -14.99 -3.74 1.30
C THR A 263 -14.60 -3.67 2.79
N TRP A 264 -14.61 -4.81 3.46
CA TRP A 264 -13.93 -5.00 4.74
C TRP A 264 -12.75 -5.97 4.60
N ALA A 265 -11.54 -5.48 4.89
CA ALA A 265 -10.32 -6.26 4.88
C ALA A 265 -9.89 -6.60 6.32
N ILE A 266 -9.94 -7.88 6.67
CA ILE A 266 -9.34 -8.39 7.91
C ILE A 266 -7.89 -8.74 7.57
N MET A 267 -6.93 -8.24 8.35
CA MET A 267 -5.52 -8.29 7.99
C MET A 267 -4.69 -8.99 9.06
N GLN A 268 -3.68 -9.74 8.64
CA GLN A 268 -2.66 -10.25 9.55
C GLN A 268 -1.57 -9.22 9.83
N MET A 269 -1.03 -9.27 11.05
CA MET A 269 -0.06 -8.32 11.57
C MET A 269 1.33 -8.52 10.96
N GLU A 270 1.98 -7.42 10.59
CA GLU A 270 3.34 -7.37 10.05
C GLU A 270 4.38 -7.26 11.18
N ASN A 271 5.43 -8.09 11.17
CA ASN A 271 6.43 -8.15 12.25
C ASN A 271 7.56 -7.10 12.09
N ILE A 272 7.21 -5.82 12.05
CA ILE A 272 8.15 -4.70 11.90
C ILE A 272 7.71 -3.51 12.76
N GLY A 273 8.57 -2.51 12.95
CA GLY A 273 8.26 -1.32 13.73
C GLY A 273 7.81 -1.66 15.15
N PHE A 274 6.72 -1.04 15.60
CA PHE A 274 6.10 -1.35 16.89
C PHE A 274 5.43 -2.73 16.92
N GLY A 275 4.93 -3.23 15.77
CA GLY A 275 4.40 -4.59 15.65
C GLY A 275 5.42 -5.66 16.05
N ARG A 276 6.71 -5.45 15.73
CA ARG A 276 7.80 -6.31 16.20
C ARG A 276 8.04 -6.22 17.70
N MET A 277 8.05 -4.99 18.23
CA MET A 277 8.30 -4.75 19.66
C MET A 277 7.20 -5.35 20.53
N ASN A 278 5.96 -5.32 20.06
CA ASN A 278 4.78 -5.75 20.79
C ASN A 278 4.24 -7.12 20.34
N TRP A 279 4.99 -7.87 19.51
CA TRP A 279 4.52 -9.08 18.85
C TRP A 279 3.88 -10.09 19.81
N LYS A 280 4.54 -10.40 20.92
CA LYS A 280 4.05 -11.37 21.92
C LYS A 280 2.71 -10.97 22.54
N ALA A 281 2.48 -9.67 22.71
CA ALA A 281 1.26 -9.12 23.29
C ALA A 281 0.14 -8.99 22.26
N LEU A 282 0.47 -8.73 20.98
CA LEU A 282 -0.51 -8.38 19.95
C LEU A 282 -0.84 -9.51 18.98
N PHE A 283 0.12 -10.37 18.62
CA PHE A 283 -0.10 -11.35 17.55
C PHE A 283 -1.18 -12.37 17.93
N HIS A 284 -2.21 -12.44 17.10
CA HIS A 284 -3.29 -13.43 17.22
C HIS A 284 -3.09 -14.54 16.19
N ASP A 285 -2.85 -15.76 16.69
CA ASP A 285 -2.65 -16.94 15.85
C ASP A 285 -3.99 -17.53 15.39
N SER A 286 -4.53 -17.02 14.28
CA SER A 286 -5.77 -17.52 13.70
C SER A 286 -5.69 -18.96 13.19
N SER A 287 -4.48 -19.54 13.08
CA SER A 287 -4.30 -20.93 12.64
C SER A 287 -4.68 -21.94 13.72
N GLN A 288 -4.71 -21.51 14.99
CA GLN A 288 -5.13 -22.31 16.15
C GLN A 288 -6.63 -22.17 16.45
N GLY A 289 -7.28 -21.14 15.91
CA GLY A 289 -8.70 -20.86 16.15
C GLY A 289 -9.24 -19.88 15.12
N PHE A 290 -9.95 -20.40 14.12
CA PHE A 290 -10.47 -19.60 13.01
C PHE A 290 -11.95 -19.22 13.17
N ASP A 291 -12.68 -19.83 14.12
CA ASP A 291 -14.14 -19.68 14.25
C ASP A 291 -14.62 -18.24 14.40
N VAL A 292 -13.83 -17.41 15.09
CA VAL A 292 -14.15 -15.99 15.28
C VAL A 292 -13.99 -15.20 13.98
N VAL A 293 -12.95 -15.49 13.20
CA VAL A 293 -12.72 -14.88 11.89
C VAL A 293 -13.78 -15.36 10.90
N GLY A 294 -13.98 -16.68 10.79
CA GLY A 294 -14.94 -17.29 9.88
C GLY A 294 -16.37 -16.78 10.07
N ARG A 295 -16.89 -16.82 11.30
CA ARG A 295 -18.26 -16.32 11.59
C ARG A 295 -18.41 -14.82 11.33
N SER A 296 -17.36 -14.04 11.57
CA SER A 296 -17.37 -12.59 11.28
C SER A 296 -17.45 -12.32 9.78
N ILE A 297 -16.66 -13.06 8.99
CA ILE A 297 -16.68 -13.01 7.53
C ILE A 297 -18.04 -13.44 7.00
N ASP A 298 -18.55 -14.59 7.40
CA ASP A 298 -19.83 -15.14 6.97
C ASP A 298 -20.97 -14.16 7.24
N TYR A 299 -20.99 -13.56 8.43
CA TYR A 299 -22.02 -12.60 8.81
C TYR A 299 -22.01 -11.37 7.89
N VAL A 300 -20.85 -10.74 7.68
CA VAL A 300 -20.75 -9.53 6.84
C VAL A 300 -21.07 -9.83 5.39
N ARG A 301 -20.57 -10.95 4.85
CA ARG A 301 -20.85 -11.38 3.47
C ARG A 301 -22.31 -11.75 3.25
N SER A 302 -22.98 -12.33 4.24
CA SER A 302 -24.44 -12.60 4.20
C SER A 302 -25.28 -11.32 4.06
N ARG A 303 -24.67 -10.14 4.33
CA ARG A 303 -25.28 -8.81 4.17
C ARG A 303 -24.84 -8.10 2.89
N GLY A 304 -24.15 -8.78 2.00
CA GLY A 304 -23.76 -8.25 0.69
C GLY A 304 -22.50 -7.39 0.69
N ILE A 305 -21.79 -7.28 1.81
CA ILE A 305 -20.52 -6.52 1.90
C ILE A 305 -19.37 -7.46 1.54
N ALA A 306 -18.51 -7.01 0.62
CA ALA A 306 -17.32 -7.78 0.25
C ALA A 306 -16.34 -7.83 1.44
N THR A 307 -15.94 -9.04 1.82
CA THR A 307 -14.96 -9.23 2.91
C THR A 307 -13.82 -10.11 2.44
N TRP A 308 -12.59 -9.67 2.74
CA TRP A 308 -11.35 -10.35 2.37
C TRP A 308 -10.40 -10.49 3.55
N MET A 309 -9.50 -11.47 3.44
CA MET A 309 -8.41 -11.72 4.36
C MET A 309 -7.09 -11.32 3.71
N TYR A 310 -6.47 -10.25 4.19
CA TYR A 310 -5.18 -9.79 3.68
C TYR A 310 -4.03 -10.34 4.53
N ASN A 311 -2.98 -10.76 3.87
CA ASN A 311 -1.73 -11.24 4.48
C ASN A 311 -1.88 -12.57 5.24
N PHE A 312 -2.92 -13.35 4.95
CA PHE A 312 -3.10 -14.70 5.49
C PHE A 312 -2.43 -15.73 4.57
N PRO A 313 -1.43 -16.49 5.04
CA PRO A 313 -0.94 -17.66 4.32
C PRO A 313 -2.06 -18.69 4.19
N LEU A 314 -2.29 -19.27 3.01
CA LEU A 314 -3.44 -20.18 2.80
C LEU A 314 -3.42 -21.44 3.68
N CYS A 315 -2.25 -21.86 4.16
CA CYS A 315 -2.12 -22.97 5.10
C CYS A 315 -2.65 -22.66 6.50
N THR A 316 -2.84 -21.39 6.85
CA THR A 316 -3.44 -20.96 8.14
C THR A 316 -4.96 -20.76 8.03
N VAL A 317 -5.54 -20.94 6.84
CA VAL A 317 -6.94 -20.68 6.54
C VAL A 317 -7.66 -22.00 6.21
N PRO A 318 -8.81 -22.31 6.85
CA PRO A 318 -9.60 -23.47 6.51
C PRO A 318 -10.06 -23.45 5.04
N GLU A 319 -10.12 -24.62 4.40
CA GLU A 319 -10.38 -24.75 2.96
C GLU A 319 -11.59 -23.93 2.45
N PRO A 320 -12.76 -23.92 3.13
CA PRO A 320 -13.91 -23.14 2.67
C PRO A 320 -13.64 -21.64 2.55
N TYR A 321 -12.65 -21.09 3.26
CA TYR A 321 -12.37 -19.66 3.31
C TYR A 321 -11.16 -19.23 2.47
N ARG A 322 -10.37 -20.16 1.94
CA ARG A 322 -9.10 -19.84 1.23
C ARG A 322 -9.29 -18.93 0.02
N HIS A 323 -10.44 -19.04 -0.67
CA HIS A 323 -10.79 -18.19 -1.80
C HIS A 323 -11.00 -16.71 -1.40
N LEU A 324 -11.14 -16.42 -0.11
CA LEU A 324 -11.28 -15.08 0.45
C LEU A 324 -9.94 -14.49 0.91
N ALA A 325 -8.83 -15.21 0.74
CA ALA A 325 -7.49 -14.78 1.13
C ALA A 325 -6.55 -14.61 -0.08
N PRO A 326 -6.76 -13.57 -0.92
CA PRO A 326 -5.90 -13.33 -2.08
C PRO A 326 -4.47 -12.97 -1.67
N ALA A 327 -3.53 -13.09 -2.60
CA ALA A 327 -2.14 -12.73 -2.39
C ALA A 327 -1.95 -11.20 -2.34
N THR A 328 -2.04 -10.61 -1.13
CA THR A 328 -2.04 -9.15 -0.92
C THR A 328 -0.73 -8.56 -0.38
N ILE A 329 0.26 -9.40 -0.08
CA ILE A 329 1.59 -8.94 0.33
C ILE A 329 2.34 -8.54 -0.93
N SER A 330 2.78 -7.28 -0.99
CA SER A 330 3.53 -6.75 -2.13
C SER A 330 4.71 -7.64 -2.49
N ASP A 331 4.99 -7.76 -3.78
CA ASP A 331 6.02 -8.65 -4.34
C ASP A 331 7.38 -8.55 -3.63
N TRP A 332 7.81 -7.34 -3.30
CA TRP A 332 9.08 -7.02 -2.66
C TRP A 332 9.13 -7.35 -1.16
N LYS A 333 7.98 -7.58 -0.52
CA LYS A 333 7.85 -8.00 0.89
C LYS A 333 7.56 -9.48 1.06
N ARG A 334 7.30 -10.21 -0.02
CA ARG A 334 6.73 -11.57 0.04
C ARG A 334 7.81 -12.64 0.04
N ALA A 335 7.70 -13.57 0.99
CA ALA A 335 8.55 -14.75 1.10
C ALA A 335 7.74 -16.05 1.20
N TYR A 336 8.39 -17.15 0.83
CA TYR A 336 7.92 -18.50 1.08
C TYR A 336 8.97 -19.25 1.88
N ARG A 337 8.53 -19.99 2.89
CA ARG A 337 9.41 -20.81 3.73
C ARG A 337 9.77 -22.12 3.04
N GLU A 338 10.75 -22.84 3.58
CA GLU A 338 11.17 -24.16 3.07
C GLU A 338 10.01 -25.16 3.03
N GLU A 339 9.13 -25.12 4.04
CA GLU A 339 7.94 -25.97 4.15
C GLU A 339 6.88 -25.66 3.07
N CYS A 340 7.03 -24.57 2.32
CA CYS A 340 6.19 -24.29 1.16
C CYS A 340 6.63 -25.08 -0.09
N GLY A 341 7.75 -25.81 -0.03
CA GLY A 341 8.22 -26.68 -1.10
C GLY A 341 7.17 -27.74 -1.45
N GLY A 342 6.80 -27.83 -2.73
CA GLY A 342 5.80 -28.79 -3.21
C GLY A 342 4.33 -28.46 -2.86
N CYS A 343 4.04 -27.32 -2.23
CA CYS A 343 2.66 -26.92 -1.92
C CYS A 343 1.86 -26.60 -3.19
N SER A 344 0.74 -27.29 -3.41
CA SER A 344 -0.11 -27.12 -4.60
C SER A 344 -0.80 -25.76 -4.67
N LEU A 345 -0.96 -25.08 -3.52
CA LEU A 345 -1.54 -23.74 -3.44
C LEU A 345 -0.52 -22.60 -3.49
N LYS A 346 0.79 -22.89 -3.63
CA LYS A 346 1.84 -21.86 -3.55
C LYS A 346 1.63 -20.71 -4.54
N ALA A 347 1.26 -21.01 -5.78
CA ALA A 347 1.09 -20.01 -6.84
C ALA A 347 -0.01 -18.96 -6.56
N ARG A 348 -0.99 -19.29 -5.72
CA ARG A 348 -2.09 -18.37 -5.34
C ARG A 348 -1.98 -17.85 -3.91
N CYS A 349 -1.00 -18.31 -3.15
CA CYS A 349 -0.84 -17.96 -1.75
C CYS A 349 -0.15 -16.61 -1.62
N GLY A 350 -0.57 -15.79 -0.64
CA GLY A 350 0.13 -14.55 -0.30
C GLY A 350 1.51 -14.75 0.34
N GLY A 351 1.84 -15.99 0.73
CA GLY A 351 3.07 -16.30 1.45
C GLY A 351 3.11 -15.62 2.82
N PHE A 352 4.30 -15.24 3.25
CA PHE A 352 4.55 -14.50 4.48
C PHE A 352 5.23 -13.18 4.15
N PHE A 353 5.21 -12.24 5.09
CA PHE A 353 6.18 -11.14 5.05
C PHE A 353 7.60 -11.71 5.16
N GLU A 354 8.55 -11.16 4.41
CA GLU A 354 9.96 -11.58 4.37
C GLU A 354 10.60 -11.61 5.77
N TRP A 355 10.20 -10.67 6.63
CA TRP A 355 10.64 -10.57 8.03
C TRP A 355 9.68 -11.25 9.02
N HIS A 356 8.77 -12.09 8.56
CA HIS A 356 7.89 -12.84 9.44
C HIS A 356 8.72 -13.81 10.30
N PRO A 357 8.49 -13.88 11.63
CA PRO A 357 9.38 -14.59 12.52
C PRO A 357 9.36 -16.10 12.27
N ALA A 358 10.54 -16.72 12.14
CA ALA A 358 10.65 -18.16 11.88
C ALA A 358 10.14 -19.02 13.05
N ASN A 359 10.51 -18.64 14.28
CA ASN A 359 10.38 -19.47 15.49
C ASN A 359 9.24 -19.08 16.43
N HIS A 360 8.44 -18.07 16.07
CA HIS A 360 7.30 -17.60 16.84
C HIS A 360 6.28 -17.01 15.86
N GLY A 361 4.98 -17.10 16.14
CA GLY A 361 3.94 -16.73 15.19
C GLY A 361 2.91 -17.83 15.05
N TYR A 362 2.58 -18.20 13.81
CA TYR A 362 1.63 -19.29 13.54
C TYR A 362 2.14 -20.63 14.03
N SER A 363 1.25 -21.36 14.69
CA SER A 363 1.53 -22.68 15.23
C SER A 363 1.16 -23.80 14.24
N ASN A 364 0.14 -23.59 13.39
CA ASN A 364 -0.26 -24.55 12.35
C ASN A 364 0.15 -24.02 10.97
N LEU A 365 1.26 -24.55 10.45
CA LEU A 365 1.77 -24.30 9.11
C LEU A 365 2.04 -25.64 8.40
N GLY A 366 1.90 -25.66 7.07
CA GLY A 366 2.28 -26.82 6.29
C GLY A 366 1.93 -26.68 4.80
N ALA A 367 2.66 -27.41 3.97
CA ALA A 367 2.30 -27.56 2.56
C ALA A 367 0.92 -28.23 2.45
N ILE A 368 0.08 -27.67 1.59
CA ILE A 368 -1.17 -28.30 1.17
C ILE A 368 -0.83 -29.11 -0.08
N GLN A 369 -1.20 -30.39 -0.06
CA GLN A 369 -1.01 -31.32 -1.18
C GLN A 369 -2.16 -31.17 -2.17
#